data_AF-A0A0D8XFI1-F1
#
_entry.id   AF-A0A0D8XFI1-F1
#
_cell.length_a   1.000
_cell.length_b   1.000
_cell.length_c   1.000
_cell.angle_alpha   90.00
_cell.angle_beta   90.00
_cell.angle_gamma   90.00
#
_symmetry.space_group_name_H-M   'P 1'
#
loop_
_entity.id
_entity.type
_entity.pdbx_description
1 polymer ?
#
loop_
_entity_poly.entity_id
_entity_poly.type
_entity_poly.pdbx_seq_one_letter_code
_entity_poly.pdbx_strand_id
1 'polypeptide(L)'
;MALQDNRERLFVCSSVAMRPEIRILDTVTLRDRQEPRTEIGICAPDANVNATAVIVEWGNPSELPSIYSGIRTGMAGENHLIYRPALVDKGKEIHSSMRSVYTDNRWLYGAYGRRVKYFRLFFRQAINNS
;
A
#
# COMPACT_ATOMS: atom_id res chain seq x y z
N MET A 1 4.34 -0.16 -18.25
CA MET A 1 3.94 0.95 -17.37
C MET A 1 2.45 0.79 -17.09
N ALA A 2 2.07 0.44 -15.86
CA ALA A 2 0.72 -0.07 -15.55
C ALA A 2 -0.26 0.96 -14.95
N LEU A 3 0.16 2.22 -14.77
CA LEU A 3 -0.50 3.20 -13.89
C LEU A 3 -0.67 4.60 -14.53
N GLN A 4 -0.65 4.70 -15.85
CA GLN A 4 -0.72 5.98 -16.58
C GLN A 4 -2.07 6.23 -17.26
N ASP A 5 -3.03 5.34 -17.07
CA ASP A 5 -4.33 5.33 -17.75
C ASP A 5 -5.43 5.22 -16.68
N ASN A 6 -5.56 6.31 -15.91
CA ASN A 6 -6.12 6.34 -14.54
C ASN A 6 -7.64 6.56 -14.45
N ARG A 7 -8.38 6.64 -15.56
CA ARG A 7 -9.84 6.87 -15.50
C ARG A 7 -10.67 5.59 -15.55
N GLU A 8 -10.04 4.46 -15.86
CA GLU A 8 -10.77 3.21 -16.11
C GLU A 8 -10.26 2.02 -15.29
N ARG A 9 -9.53 2.26 -14.19
CA ARG A 9 -8.92 1.20 -13.37
C ARG A 9 -9.26 1.36 -11.90
N LEU A 10 -9.72 0.28 -11.29
CA LEU A 10 -10.03 0.17 -9.88
C LEU A 10 -9.04 -0.81 -9.25
N PHE A 11 -8.28 -0.33 -8.27
CA PHE A 11 -7.41 -1.17 -7.46
C PHE A 11 -8.21 -1.72 -6.28
N VAL A 12 -8.31 -3.05 -6.21
CA VAL A 12 -9.04 -3.74 -5.16
C VAL A 12 -8.07 -4.63 -4.42
N CYS A 13 -8.02 -4.50 -3.10
CA CYS A 13 -7.35 -5.45 -2.24
C CYS A 13 -8.41 -6.19 -1.40
N SER A 14 -8.26 -7.50 -1.27
CA SER A 14 -9.21 -8.37 -0.55
C SER A 14 -8.46 -9.32 0.36
N SER A 15 -9.03 -9.66 1.52
CA SER A 15 -8.42 -10.55 2.51
C SER A 15 -8.35 -12.03 2.09
N VAL A 16 -9.28 -12.48 1.22
CA VAL A 16 -9.38 -13.83 0.64
C VAL A 16 -8.94 -14.95 1.59
N ALA A 17 -9.71 -15.14 2.67
CA ALA A 17 -9.47 -16.18 3.68
C ALA A 17 -8.03 -16.18 4.23
N MET A 18 -7.58 -15.02 4.74
CA MET A 18 -6.22 -14.79 5.27
C MET A 18 -5.10 -14.75 4.22
N ARG A 19 -5.43 -14.73 2.92
CA ARG A 19 -4.49 -14.55 1.82
C ARG A 19 -4.77 -13.25 1.05
N PRO A 20 -4.23 -12.09 1.50
CA PRO A 20 -4.43 -10.82 0.82
C PRO A 20 -4.11 -10.88 -0.68
N GLU A 21 -5.07 -10.48 -1.51
CA GLU A 21 -4.95 -10.45 -2.97
C GLU A 21 -5.27 -9.07 -3.51
N ILE A 22 -4.49 -8.65 -4.51
CA ILE A 22 -4.65 -7.40 -5.23
C ILE A 22 -5.13 -7.71 -6.64
N ARG A 23 -6.22 -7.07 -7.01
CA ARG A 23 -6.84 -7.13 -8.33
C ARG A 23 -6.90 -5.73 -8.92
N ILE A 24 -6.71 -5.65 -10.23
CA ILE A 24 -6.95 -4.42 -11.00
C ILE A 24 -8.15 -4.69 -11.88
N LEU A 25 -9.25 -4.04 -11.57
CA LEU A 25 -10.49 -4.15 -12.31
C LEU A 25 -10.64 -2.99 -13.28
N ASP A 26 -11.30 -3.25 -14.39
CA ASP A 26 -11.84 -2.20 -15.24
C ASP A 26 -13.05 -1.54 -14.55
N THR A 27 -13.13 -0.21 -14.53
CA THR A 27 -14.18 0.49 -13.76
C THR A 27 -15.57 0.35 -14.34
N VAL A 28 -15.69 0.07 -15.64
CA VAL A 28 -16.99 -0.03 -16.33
C VAL A 28 -17.50 -1.47 -16.28
N THR A 29 -16.62 -2.42 -16.59
CA THR A 29 -16.99 -3.84 -16.71
C THR A 29 -16.78 -4.63 -15.42
N LEU A 30 -16.03 -4.09 -14.46
CA LEU A 30 -15.60 -4.75 -13.21
C LEU A 30 -14.87 -6.07 -13.45
N ARG A 31 -14.31 -6.27 -14.64
CA ARG A 31 -13.52 -7.45 -15.00
C ARG A 31 -12.06 -7.26 -14.63
N ASP A 32 -11.42 -8.36 -14.25
CA ASP A 32 -9.98 -8.40 -14.02
C ASP A 32 -9.21 -8.05 -15.30
N ARG A 33 -8.33 -7.06 -15.22
CA ARG A 33 -7.40 -6.70 -16.30
C ARG A 33 -6.08 -7.46 -16.22
N GLN A 34 -5.78 -8.04 -15.06
CA GLN A 34 -4.58 -8.83 -14.80
C GLN A 34 -4.89 -9.94 -13.80
N GLU A 35 -4.04 -10.95 -13.75
CA GLU A 35 -4.14 -11.97 -12.72
C GLU A 35 -3.99 -11.37 -11.31
N PRO A 36 -4.80 -11.83 -10.35
CA PRO A 36 -4.67 -11.41 -8.96
C PRO A 36 -3.27 -11.70 -8.42
N ARG A 37 -2.66 -10.70 -7.78
CA ARG A 37 -1.36 -10.86 -7.12
C ARG A 37 -1.53 -10.97 -5.61
N THR A 38 -0.93 -11.99 -5.01
CA THR A 38 -0.80 -12.06 -3.56
C THR A 38 0.31 -11.13 -3.10
N GLU A 39 0.00 -10.19 -2.22
CA GLU A 39 0.98 -9.26 -1.68
C GLU A 39 0.66 -8.89 -0.23
N ILE A 40 1.62 -9.17 0.64
CA ILE A 40 1.50 -8.94 2.07
C ILE A 40 1.84 -7.47 2.34
N GLY A 41 1.15 -6.87 3.30
CA GLY A 41 1.47 -5.51 3.74
C GLY A 41 0.50 -4.44 3.22
N ILE A 42 -0.26 -4.73 2.15
CA ILE A 42 -1.11 -3.73 1.48
C ILE A 42 -2.54 -3.66 2.06
N CYS A 43 -3.20 -4.80 2.26
CA CYS A 43 -4.48 -4.87 2.96
C CYS A 43 -4.47 -5.90 4.09
N ALA A 44 -5.46 -5.81 4.96
CA ALA A 44 -5.59 -6.70 6.11
C ALA A 44 -5.93 -8.14 5.67
N PRO A 45 -5.32 -9.16 6.30
CA PRO A 45 -5.68 -10.56 6.09
C PRO A 45 -7.04 -10.93 6.71
N ASP A 46 -7.53 -10.14 7.67
CA ASP A 46 -8.82 -10.34 8.35
C ASP A 46 -9.71 -9.10 8.16
N ALA A 47 -11.00 -9.31 7.86
CA ALA A 47 -11.96 -8.23 7.63
C ALA A 47 -12.31 -7.42 8.90
N ASN A 48 -12.06 -7.97 10.08
CA ASN A 48 -12.28 -7.32 11.38
C ASN A 48 -11.12 -6.41 11.79
N VAL A 49 -10.01 -6.42 11.03
CA VAL A 49 -8.83 -5.59 11.31
C VAL A 49 -8.94 -4.28 10.54
N ASN A 50 -8.88 -3.18 11.28
CA ASN A 50 -8.80 -1.85 10.69
C ASN A 50 -7.51 -1.70 9.87
N ALA A 51 -7.66 -1.26 8.63
CA ALA A 51 -6.57 -1.00 7.70
C ALA A 51 -6.89 0.26 6.89
N THR A 52 -5.85 0.92 6.42
CA THR A 52 -5.94 2.05 5.49
C THR A 52 -4.93 1.87 4.37
N ALA A 53 -5.31 2.26 3.16
CA ALA A 53 -4.41 2.27 2.01
C ALA A 53 -4.71 3.48 1.12
N VAL A 54 -3.68 4.00 0.46
CA VAL A 54 -3.79 5.09 -0.49
C VAL A 54 -2.84 4.84 -1.65
N ILE A 55 -3.30 5.12 -2.87
CA ILE A 55 -2.48 5.12 -4.06
C ILE A 55 -1.90 6.52 -4.23
N VAL A 56 -0.60 6.59 -4.45
CA VAL A 56 0.14 7.83 -4.69
C VAL A 56 0.76 7.72 -6.07
N GLU A 57 0.29 8.55 -6.99
CA GLU A 57 0.72 8.55 -8.38
C GLU A 57 2.00 9.36 -8.60
N TRP A 58 2.19 10.44 -7.84
CA TRP A 58 3.23 11.46 -8.07
C TRP A 58 4.05 11.71 -6.81
N GLY A 59 5.32 12.09 -6.97
CA GLY A 59 6.21 12.48 -5.85
C GLY A 59 6.91 11.32 -5.13
N ASN A 60 6.71 10.10 -5.60
CA ASN A 60 7.54 8.95 -5.20
C ASN A 60 8.91 9.01 -5.91
N PRO A 61 9.94 8.31 -5.39
CA PRO A 61 11.21 8.18 -6.07
C PRO A 61 11.05 7.69 -7.52
N SER A 62 11.79 8.32 -8.44
CA SER A 62 11.70 8.07 -9.88
C SER A 62 10.31 8.32 -10.50
N GLU A 63 9.45 9.08 -9.82
CA GLU A 63 8.05 9.35 -10.21
C GLU A 63 7.25 8.06 -10.47
N LEU A 64 7.58 6.98 -9.74
CA LEU A 64 6.92 5.69 -9.86
C LEU A 64 5.70 5.63 -8.94
N PRO A 65 4.51 5.29 -9.46
CA PRO A 65 3.30 5.19 -8.65
C PRO A 65 3.38 4.01 -7.67
N SER A 66 2.81 4.17 -6.49
CA SER A 66 2.90 3.18 -5.42
C SER A 66 1.71 3.23 -4.47
N ILE A 67 1.57 2.19 -3.65
CA ILE A 67 0.57 2.10 -2.60
C ILE A 67 1.26 2.31 -1.26
N TYR A 68 0.69 3.19 -0.45
CA TYR A 68 1.03 3.32 0.96
C TYR A 68 -0.09 2.74 1.79
N SER A 69 0.29 1.95 2.79
CA SER A 69 -0.65 1.17 3.58
C SER A 69 -0.28 1.28 5.06
N GLY A 70 -1.30 1.34 5.89
CA GLY A 70 -1.21 1.24 7.33
C GLY A 70 -2.09 0.08 7.77
N ILE A 71 -1.49 -1.03 8.16
CA ILE A 71 -2.21 -2.26 8.51
C ILE A 71 -1.67 -2.88 9.80
N ARG A 72 -2.39 -3.87 10.32
CA ARG A 72 -1.89 -4.79 11.34
C ARG A 72 -1.66 -6.16 10.70
N THR A 73 -0.45 -6.68 10.83
CA THR A 73 -0.04 -7.99 10.32
C THR A 73 0.15 -8.99 11.46
N GLY A 74 0.31 -10.28 11.11
CA GLY A 74 0.41 -11.39 12.05
C GLY A 74 -0.95 -12.01 12.39
N MET A 75 -0.97 -13.30 12.71
CA MET A 75 -2.22 -14.05 13.01
C MET A 75 -3.02 -13.44 14.17
N ALA A 76 -2.35 -12.83 15.15
CA ALA A 76 -2.99 -12.14 16.27
C ALA A 76 -3.08 -10.61 16.09
N GLY A 77 -2.71 -10.09 14.92
CA GLY A 77 -2.76 -8.64 14.63
C GLY A 77 -1.79 -7.80 15.47
N GLU A 78 -0.72 -8.38 16.02
CA GLU A 78 0.17 -7.67 16.95
C GLU A 78 1.09 -6.65 16.24
N ASN A 79 1.30 -6.82 14.94
CA ASN A 79 2.35 -6.08 14.23
C ASN A 79 1.78 -4.90 13.45
N HIS A 80 1.95 -3.70 14.00
CA HIS A 80 1.61 -2.47 13.31
C HIS A 80 2.62 -2.22 12.20
N LEU A 81 2.12 -2.01 10.98
CA LEU A 81 2.94 -1.90 9.79
C LEU A 81 2.48 -0.70 8.97
N ILE A 82 3.36 0.28 8.80
CA ILE A 82 3.27 1.24 7.69
C ILE A 82 4.16 0.71 6.59
N TYR A 83 3.61 0.48 5.40
CA TYR A 83 4.31 -0.18 4.31
C TYR A 83 4.13 0.53 2.97
N ARG A 84 5.24 0.56 2.21
CA ARG A 84 5.26 0.86 0.78
C ARG A 84 5.96 -0.31 0.06
N PRO A 85 5.34 -0.92 -0.95
CA PRO A 85 5.99 -1.92 -1.79
C PRO A 85 7.25 -1.42 -2.49
N ALA A 86 8.03 -2.35 -3.02
CA ALA A 86 9.15 -2.04 -3.88
C ALA A 86 8.65 -1.34 -5.16
N LEU A 87 9.38 -0.34 -5.62
CA LEU A 87 9.08 0.36 -6.86
C LEU A 87 9.75 -0.39 -8.00
N VAL A 88 8.92 -0.88 -8.93
CA VAL A 88 9.34 -1.73 -10.04
C VAL A 88 9.16 -0.95 -11.34
N ASP A 89 10.22 -0.86 -12.14
CA ASP A 89 10.15 -0.38 -13.52
C ASP A 89 10.60 -1.50 -14.47
N LYS A 90 9.81 -1.74 -15.53
CA LYS A 90 10.06 -2.80 -16.53
C LYS A 90 10.37 -4.19 -15.94
N GLY A 91 9.74 -4.52 -14.81
CA GLY A 91 9.93 -5.81 -14.11
C GLY A 91 11.18 -5.88 -13.24
N LYS A 92 11.98 -4.80 -13.15
CA LYS A 92 13.13 -4.70 -12.26
C LYS A 92 12.82 -3.80 -11.07
N GLU A 93 13.16 -4.26 -9.88
CA GLU A 93 13.14 -3.42 -8.68
C GLU A 93 14.17 -2.30 -8.81
N ILE A 94 13.71 -1.05 -8.71
CA ILE A 94 14.54 0.15 -8.74
C ILE A 94 14.74 0.70 -7.33
N HIS A 95 13.67 0.71 -6.53
CA HIS A 95 13.72 1.12 -5.13
C HIS A 95 13.10 0.05 -4.25
N SER A 96 13.79 -0.30 -3.17
CA SER A 96 13.30 -1.31 -2.25
C SER A 96 12.05 -0.87 -1.48
N SER A 97 11.33 -1.88 -0.99
CA SER A 97 10.17 -1.68 -0.14
C SER A 97 10.55 -0.93 1.15
N MET A 98 9.65 -0.09 1.64
CA MET A 98 9.83 0.63 2.91
C MET A 98 8.83 0.14 3.93
N ARG A 99 9.27 0.01 5.18
CA ARG A 99 8.41 -0.38 6.30
C ARG A 99 8.81 0.33 7.59
N SER A 100 7.83 0.53 8.47
CA SER A 100 8.10 0.88 9.87
C SER A 100 8.89 -0.22 10.59
N VAL A 101 9.67 0.16 11.61
CA VAL A 101 10.44 -0.80 12.41
C VAL A 101 9.48 -1.66 13.24
N TYR A 102 9.58 -2.98 13.06
CA TYR A 102 8.64 -3.98 13.59
C TYR A 102 8.49 -3.98 15.12
N THR A 103 9.51 -3.59 15.87
CA THR A 103 9.55 -3.66 17.34
C THR A 103 9.62 -2.30 18.03
N ASP A 104 9.73 -1.19 17.28
CA ASP A 104 9.88 0.12 17.90
C ASP A 104 8.52 0.75 18.15
N ASN A 105 8.01 0.55 19.36
CA ASN A 105 6.77 1.14 19.81
C ASN A 105 6.78 2.66 19.70
N ARG A 106 7.93 3.36 19.69
CA ARG A 106 7.95 4.82 19.49
C ARG A 106 7.48 5.23 18.10
N TRP A 107 7.60 4.34 17.10
CA TRP A 107 7.11 4.59 15.75
C TRP A 107 5.60 4.44 15.67
N LEU A 108 5.05 3.40 16.32
CA LEU A 108 3.64 3.02 16.19
C LEU A 108 3.07 2.52 17.53
N TYR A 109 2.98 3.41 18.53
CA TYR A 109 2.26 3.10 19.78
C TYR A 109 0.81 3.57 19.69
N GLY A 110 -0.16 2.68 19.90
CA GLY A 110 -1.57 3.05 20.06
C GLY A 110 -2.23 3.66 18.82
N ALA A 111 -1.67 3.44 17.61
CA ALA A 111 -2.11 4.07 16.36
C ALA A 111 -3.57 3.79 15.95
N TYR A 112 -4.31 2.94 16.66
CA TYR A 112 -5.74 2.69 16.39
C TYR A 112 -6.65 2.92 17.61
N GLY A 113 -6.15 3.50 18.71
CA GLY A 113 -6.93 3.77 19.93
C GLY A 113 -7.87 4.97 19.87
N ARG A 114 -7.65 5.91 18.94
CA ARG A 114 -8.57 7.04 18.67
C ARG A 114 -8.49 7.42 17.20
N ARG A 115 -9.56 7.13 16.44
CA ARG A 115 -9.91 7.68 15.12
C ARG A 115 -8.71 8.28 14.34
N VAL A 116 -7.86 7.44 13.74
CA VAL A 116 -6.96 7.91 12.68
C VAL A 116 -7.83 8.19 11.46
N LYS A 117 -8.30 9.44 11.36
CA LYS A 117 -9.10 9.93 10.22
C LYS A 117 -8.24 10.35 9.04
N TYR A 118 -6.92 10.52 9.23
CA TYR A 118 -6.03 11.04 8.20
C TYR A 118 -4.65 10.39 8.32
N PHE A 119 -4.26 9.65 7.29
CA PHE A 119 -2.87 9.26 7.05
C PHE A 119 -2.20 10.41 6.30
N ARG A 120 -1.45 11.26 7.01
CA ARG A 120 -0.72 12.39 6.40
C ARG A 120 0.77 12.08 6.43
N LEU A 121 1.22 11.33 5.44
CA LEU A 121 2.65 11.11 5.21
C LEU A 121 3.20 12.35 4.50
N PHE A 122 4.01 13.14 5.20
CA PHE A 122 4.77 14.23 4.58
C PHE A 122 6.07 13.65 4.02
N PHE A 123 6.17 13.55 2.70
CA PHE A 123 7.43 13.26 2.04
C PHE A 123 8.15 14.58 1.77
N ARG A 124 9.43 14.66 2.15
CA ARG A 124 10.27 15.80 1.81
C ARG A 124 10.81 15.56 0.40
N GLN A 125 10.30 16.30 -0.59
CA GLN A 125 10.88 16.33 -1.92
C GLN A 125 12.23 17.05 -1.83
N ALA A 126 13.33 16.38 -2.19
CA ALA A 126 14.61 17.07 -2.37
C ALA A 126 14.49 17.93 -3.63
N ILE A 127 14.38 19.24 -3.46
CA ILE A 127 14.53 20.19 -4.56
C ILE A 127 16.01 20.18 -4.92
N ASN A 128 16.40 19.41 -5.92
CA ASN A 128 17.70 19.59 -6.55
C ASN A 128 17.63 20.89 -7.35
N ASN A 129 18.25 21.95 -6.84
CA ASN A 129 18.51 23.15 -7.64
C ASN A 129 19.46 22.77 -8.78
N SER A 130 18.96 22.92 -9.99
CA SER A 130 19.72 22.99 -11.25
C SER A 130 20.77 24.09 -11.22
#